data_AF-A0A1M3LZB5-F1
#
_entry.id   AF-A0A1M3LZB5-F1
#
_cell.length_a   1.000
_cell.length_b   1.000
_cell.length_c   1.000
_cell.angle_alpha   90.00
_cell.angle_beta   90.00
_cell.angle_gamma   90.00
#
_symmetry.space_group_name_H-M   'P 1'
#
loop_
_entity.id
_entity.type
_entity.pdbx_description
1 polymer ?
#
loop_
_entity_poly.entity_id
_entity_poly.type
_entity_poly.pdbx_seq_one_letter_code
_entity_poly.pdbx_strand_id
1 'polypeptide(L)'
;MSQGKTIIVVLVTLLVGFAGGFVLRPVIVPAQQTAPVAIPSPIAAAPSEARGTQYFVAHIDEARQVVAGCQDGSVRGGECATAEEAIIKVDAQERRKRFLGN
;
A
#
# COMPACT_ATOMS: atom_id res chain seq x y z
N MET A 1 9.63 29.87 -32.38
CA MET A 1 9.24 30.36 -31.03
C MET A 1 7.84 29.93 -30.54
N SER A 2 7.01 29.22 -31.32
CA SER A 2 5.65 28.85 -30.87
C SER A 2 5.57 27.52 -30.10
N GLN A 3 6.44 26.54 -30.42
CA GLN A 3 6.38 25.18 -29.86
C GLN A 3 6.70 25.13 -28.35
N GLY A 4 7.71 25.88 -27.89
CA GLY A 4 8.04 25.94 -26.47
C GLY A 4 6.92 26.56 -25.62
N LYS A 5 6.22 27.57 -26.15
CA LYS A 5 5.08 28.18 -25.47
C LYS A 5 3.91 27.21 -25.33
N THR A 6 3.63 26.41 -26.36
CA THR A 6 2.60 25.37 -26.29
C THR A 6 2.93 24.29 -25.26
N ILE A 7 4.18 23.83 -25.20
CA ILE A 7 4.62 22.83 -24.21
C ILE A 7 4.48 23.35 -22.78
N ILE A 8 4.88 24.61 -22.54
CA ILE A 8 4.75 25.24 -21.21
C ILE A 8 3.28 25.34 -20.81
N VAL A 9 2.39 25.74 -21.72
CA VAL A 9 0.95 25.81 -21.45
C VAL A 9 0.39 24.44 -21.07
N VAL A 10 0.77 23.37 -21.80
CA VAL A 10 0.31 22.00 -21.50
C VAL A 10 0.81 21.52 -20.14
N LEU A 11 2.07 21.81 -19.77
CA LEU A 11 2.60 21.41 -18.46
C LEU A 11 1.91 22.14 -17.32
N VAL A 12 1.66 23.44 -17.47
CA VAL A 12 0.97 24.23 -16.45
C VAL A 12 -0.46 23.75 -16.25
N THR A 13 -1.21 23.48 -17.33
CA THR A 13 -2.58 22.96 -17.22
C THR A 13 -2.62 21.57 -16.58
N LEU A 14 -1.65 20.70 -16.90
CA LEU A 14 -1.53 19.37 -16.31
C LEU A 14 -1.24 19.43 -14.80
N LEU A 15 -0.32 20.29 -14.37
CA LEU A 15 0.00 20.45 -12.95
C LEU A 15 -1.18 21.01 -12.16
N VAL A 16 -1.89 22.00 -12.69
CA VAL A 16 -3.08 22.58 -12.04
C VAL A 16 -4.20 21.54 -11.95
N GLY A 17 -4.44 20.77 -13.02
CA GLY A 17 -5.44 19.70 -13.02
C GLY A 17 -5.10 18.58 -12.04
N PHE A 18 -3.83 18.16 -11.97
CA PHE A 18 -3.37 17.13 -11.05
C PHE A 18 -3.45 17.59 -9.58
N ALA A 19 -2.96 18.78 -9.27
CA ALA A 19 -3.03 19.35 -7.93
C ALA A 19 -4.48 19.58 -7.49
N GLY A 20 -5.32 20.11 -8.37
CA GLY A 20 -6.75 20.29 -8.12
C GLY A 20 -7.46 18.95 -7.87
N GLY A 21 -7.20 17.95 -8.71
CA GLY A 21 -7.74 16.60 -8.54
C GLY A 21 -7.28 15.91 -7.26
N PHE A 22 -6.04 16.14 -6.82
CA PHE A 22 -5.50 15.62 -5.57
C PHE A 22 -6.11 16.32 -4.34
N VAL A 23 -6.27 17.65 -4.38
CA VAL A 23 -6.91 18.44 -3.31
C VAL A 23 -8.41 18.19 -3.22
N LEU A 24 -9.08 17.86 -4.34
CA LEU A 24 -10.49 17.44 -4.39
C LEU A 24 -10.70 15.94 -4.13
N ARG A 25 -9.62 15.16 -3.98
CA ARG A 25 -9.67 13.73 -3.65
C ARG A 25 -9.70 13.35 -2.15
N PRO A 26 -9.91 14.21 -1.13
CA PRO A 26 -9.99 13.70 0.22
C PRO A 26 -11.34 13.00 0.36
N VAL A 27 -11.31 11.82 0.98
CA VAL A 27 -12.44 10.91 1.29
C VAL A 27 -12.61 9.71 0.32
N ILE A 28 -11.52 8.97 0.09
CA ILE A 28 -11.58 7.48 -0.01
C ILE A 28 -10.60 6.86 1.00
N VAL A 29 -10.40 7.52 2.13
CA VAL A 29 -9.92 6.85 3.35
C VAL A 29 -11.21 6.53 4.12
N PRO A 30 -11.45 5.29 4.56
CA PRO A 30 -12.60 5.00 5.39
C PRO A 30 -12.46 5.85 6.65
N ALA A 31 -13.31 6.87 6.78
CA ALA A 31 -13.52 7.49 8.05
C ALA A 31 -13.94 6.36 9.00
N GLN A 32 -13.13 6.11 10.04
CA GLN A 32 -13.61 5.39 11.20
C GLN A 32 -14.79 6.20 11.74
N GLN A 33 -15.99 5.83 11.32
CA GLN A 33 -17.22 6.28 11.92
C GLN A 33 -17.24 5.67 13.31
N THR A 34 -16.67 6.38 14.27
CA THR A 34 -16.94 6.14 15.69
C THR A 34 -18.38 6.55 15.96
N ALA A 35 -19.33 5.69 15.58
CA ALA A 35 -20.68 5.73 16.10
C ALA A 35 -20.67 5.01 17.45
N PRO A 36 -21.06 5.65 18.57
CA PRO A 36 -21.18 4.95 19.84
C PRO A 36 -22.52 4.20 19.81
N VAL A 37 -22.52 2.99 19.27
CA VAL A 37 -23.62 2.05 19.49
C VAL A 37 -23.12 1.03 20.50
N ALA A 38 -23.63 1.15 21.72
CA ALA A 38 -23.47 0.14 22.76
C ALA A 38 -24.18 -1.15 22.31
N ILE A 39 -23.40 -2.16 21.95
CA ILE A 39 -23.85 -3.56 21.85
C ILE A 39 -22.81 -4.40 22.59
N PRO A 40 -23.18 -5.15 23.65
CA PRO A 40 -22.27 -6.11 24.23
C PRO A 40 -22.23 -7.33 23.29
N SER A 41 -21.13 -7.49 22.56
CA SER A 41 -20.88 -8.69 21.77
C SER A 41 -19.39 -8.92 21.53
N PRO A 42 -18.99 -10.19 21.39
CA PRO A 42 -17.80 -10.75 22.01
C PRO A 42 -16.55 -10.32 21.24
N ILE A 43 -15.52 -9.93 21.99
CA ILE A 43 -14.14 -9.81 21.54
C ILE A 43 -14.05 -9.02 20.23
N ALA A 44 -13.98 -7.70 20.34
CA ALA A 44 -13.41 -6.89 19.28
C ALA A 44 -12.07 -7.54 18.90
N ALA A 45 -12.02 -8.18 17.72
CA ALA A 45 -10.77 -8.54 17.10
C ALA A 45 -9.97 -7.25 17.08
N ALA A 46 -8.83 -7.26 17.77
CA ALA A 46 -7.91 -6.13 17.80
C ALA A 46 -7.80 -5.58 16.37
N PRO A 47 -7.76 -4.25 16.17
CA PRO A 47 -7.41 -3.73 14.85
C PRO A 47 -6.12 -4.47 14.49
N SER A 48 -6.17 -5.30 13.44
CA SER A 48 -5.00 -6.03 12.99
C SER A 48 -4.03 -4.95 12.57
N GLU A 49 -3.18 -4.53 13.50
CA GLU A 49 -2.16 -3.55 13.29
C GLU A 49 -1.31 -4.15 12.19
N ALA A 50 -1.55 -3.68 10.97
CA ALA A 50 -1.20 -4.39 9.76
C ALA A 50 0.26 -4.79 9.88
N ARG A 51 0.52 -6.10 9.91
CA ARG A 51 1.85 -6.61 10.28
C ARG A 51 2.89 -5.91 9.40
N GLY A 52 3.88 -5.31 10.05
CA GLY A 52 4.87 -4.51 9.35
C GLY A 52 5.70 -5.37 8.39
N THR A 53 6.31 -4.74 7.39
CA THR A 53 7.18 -5.42 6.42
C THR A 53 8.27 -6.23 7.11
N GLN A 54 8.80 -5.76 8.24
CA GLN A 54 9.83 -6.44 9.02
C GLN A 54 9.36 -7.79 9.57
N TYR A 55 8.08 -7.92 9.93
CA TYR A 55 7.52 -9.20 10.38
C TYR A 55 7.51 -10.21 9.24
N PHE A 56 7.01 -9.81 8.08
CA PHE A 56 6.97 -10.67 6.90
C PHE A 56 8.35 -11.02 6.33
N VAL A 57 9.36 -10.16 6.53
CA VAL A 57 10.76 -10.49 6.19
C VAL A 57 11.28 -11.64 7.06
N ALA A 58 10.87 -11.72 8.33
CA ALA A 58 11.19 -12.86 9.19
C ALA A 58 10.29 -14.08 8.92
N HIS A 59 9.07 -13.86 8.42
CA HIS A 59 8.03 -14.86 8.17
C HIS A 59 7.60 -14.87 6.69
N ILE A 60 8.53 -15.23 5.79
CA ILE A 60 8.30 -15.13 4.33
C ILE A 60 7.24 -16.11 3.82
N ASP A 61 7.12 -17.29 4.42
CA ASP A 61 6.10 -18.27 4.02
C ASP A 61 4.68 -17.74 4.32
N GLU A 62 4.52 -17.06 5.45
CA GLU A 62 3.27 -16.37 5.80
C GLU A 62 3.00 -15.20 4.84
N ALA A 63 4.04 -14.45 4.44
CA ALA A 63 3.91 -13.38 3.47
C ALA A 63 3.36 -13.88 2.12
N ARG A 64 3.81 -15.06 1.66
CA ARG A 64 3.30 -15.69 0.43
C ARG A 64 1.83 -16.08 0.56
N GLN A 65 1.43 -16.61 1.71
CA GLN A 65 0.04 -16.98 1.98
C GLN A 65 -0.87 -15.75 2.01
N VAL A 66 -0.40 -14.66 2.62
CA VAL A 66 -1.12 -13.38 2.65
C VAL A 66 -1.26 -12.82 1.23
N VAL A 67 -0.20 -12.80 0.42
CA VAL A 67 -0.26 -12.32 -0.97
C VAL A 67 -1.21 -13.17 -1.83
N ALA A 68 -1.22 -14.49 -1.66
CA ALA A 68 -2.19 -15.37 -2.32
C ALA A 68 -3.63 -14.99 -1.90
N GLY A 69 -3.86 -14.81 -0.60
CA GLY A 69 -5.15 -14.36 -0.09
C GLY A 69 -5.56 -12.98 -0.61
N CYS A 70 -4.60 -12.09 -0.87
CA CYS A 70 -4.83 -10.77 -1.47
C CYS A 70 -5.21 -10.86 -2.96
N GLN A 71 -4.61 -11.79 -3.72
CA GLN A 71 -4.99 -12.04 -5.11
C GLN A 71 -6.39 -12.65 -5.23
N ASP A 72 -6.74 -13.55 -4.33
CA ASP A 72 -8.07 -14.16 -4.25
C ASP A 72 -9.13 -13.21 -3.66
N GLY A 73 -8.72 -12.01 -3.20
CA GLY A 73 -9.59 -11.01 -2.60
C GLY A 73 -10.11 -11.37 -1.20
N SER A 74 -9.60 -12.45 -0.61
CA SER A 74 -9.94 -12.92 0.74
C SER A 74 -9.26 -12.08 1.84
N VAL A 75 -8.10 -11.51 1.55
CA VAL A 75 -7.39 -10.56 2.42
C VAL A 75 -7.47 -9.18 1.79
N ARG A 76 -7.95 -8.20 2.54
CA ARG A 76 -7.96 -6.79 2.14
C ARG A 76 -7.36 -5.93 3.25
N GLY A 77 -6.44 -5.05 2.88
CA GLY A 77 -5.87 -4.07 3.81
C GLY A 77 -4.40 -3.79 3.54
N GLY A 78 -3.76 -3.06 4.46
CA GLY A 78 -2.35 -2.69 4.38
C GLY A 78 -1.39 -3.88 4.42
N GLU A 79 -1.84 -5.05 4.89
CA GLU A 79 -1.04 -6.27 4.99
C GLU A 79 -0.63 -6.83 3.62
N CYS A 80 -1.44 -6.62 2.57
CA CYS A 80 -1.09 -7.04 1.21
C CYS A 80 0.17 -6.31 0.70
N ALA A 81 0.22 -4.99 0.94
CA ALA A 81 1.36 -4.17 0.52
C ALA A 81 2.60 -4.49 1.35
N THR A 82 2.46 -4.70 2.66
CA THR A 82 3.61 -5.01 3.52
C THR A 82 4.16 -6.43 3.30
N ALA A 83 3.29 -7.40 2.99
CA ALA A 83 3.70 -8.76 2.64
C ALA A 83 4.40 -8.83 1.28
N GLU A 84 3.87 -8.13 0.27
CA GLU A 84 4.48 -8.07 -1.06
C GLU A 84 5.86 -7.40 -1.01
N GLU A 85 5.98 -6.28 -0.29
CA GLU A 85 7.26 -5.59 -0.11
C GLU A 85 8.30 -6.47 0.59
N ALA A 86 7.89 -7.30 1.56
CA ALA A 86 8.78 -8.23 2.24
C ALA A 86 9.33 -9.31 1.31
N ILE A 87 8.49 -9.86 0.42
CA ILE A 87 8.92 -10.86 -0.57
C ILE A 87 9.96 -10.24 -1.53
N ILE A 88 9.70 -9.03 -2.01
CA ILE A 88 10.64 -8.30 -2.90
C ILE A 88 11.98 -8.06 -2.19
N LYS A 89 11.96 -7.65 -0.92
CA LYS A 89 13.18 -7.42 -0.13
C LYS A 89 14.02 -8.69 0.03
N VAL A 90 13.39 -9.82 0.32
CA VAL A 90 14.09 -11.09 0.47
C VAL A 90 14.63 -11.61 -0.87
N ASP A 91 13.84 -11.56 -1.95
CA ASP A 91 14.33 -11.93 -3.28
C ASP A 91 15.50 -11.03 -3.72
N ALA A 92 15.40 -9.71 -3.49
CA ALA A 92 16.51 -8.78 -3.75
C ALA A 92 17.75 -9.11 -2.90
N GLN A 93 17.59 -9.55 -1.65
CA GLN A 93 18.69 -9.97 -0.80
C GLN A 93 19.31 -11.27 -1.28
N GLU A 94 18.52 -12.28 -1.66
CA GLU A 94 18.98 -13.55 -2.19
C GLU A 94 19.74 -13.38 -3.50
N ARG A 95 19.20 -12.56 -4.42
CA ARG A 95 19.90 -12.20 -5.65
C ARG A 95 21.22 -11.50 -5.34
N ARG A 96 21.22 -10.52 -4.42
CA ARG A 96 22.46 -9.85 -4.00
C ARG A 96 23.48 -10.84 -3.42
N LYS A 97 23.06 -11.79 -2.58
CA LYS A 97 23.95 -12.85 -2.08
C LYS A 97 24.51 -13.71 -3.22
N ARG A 98 23.68 -14.06 -4.20
CA ARG A 98 24.11 -14.81 -5.39
C ARG A 98 25.13 -14.04 -6.24
N PHE A 99 25.00 -12.72 -6.32
CA PHE A 99 25.93 -11.85 -7.05
C PHE A 99 27.20 -11.51 -6.27
N LEU A 100 27.11 -11.33 -4.94
CA LEU A 100 28.22 -10.90 -4.09
C LEU A 100 28.91 -12.06 -3.35
N GLY A 101 28.36 -13.27 -3.41
CA GLY A 101 28.98 -14.52 -2.97
C GLY A 101 29.25 -14.65 -1.47
N ASN A 102 28.65 -13.80 -0.63
CA ASN A 102 29.02 -13.67 0.79
C ASN A 102 27.87 -13.93 1.77
#